data_AF-A0A6M0SAU8-F1
#
_entry.id   AF-A0A6M0SAU8-F1
#
_cell.length_a   1.000
_cell.length_b   1.000
_cell.length_c   1.000
_cell.angle_alpha   90.00
_cell.angle_beta   90.00
_cell.angle_gamma   90.00
#
_symmetry.space_group_name_H-M   'P 1'
#
loop_
_entity.id
_entity.type
_entity.pdbx_description
1 polymer ?
#
loop_
_entity_poly.entity_id
_entity_poly.type
_entity_poly.pdbx_seq_one_letter_code
_entity_poly.pdbx_strand_id
1 'polypeptide(L)'
;MMITRCSSNDIDGPRHLRRIVGISASLLASAWFPLSTLWQNVYAQSFTEEEIGNYAAAILAVEEIRLDARADISDIMQLANEDITRHDLRCMSTNDLSELKREVRPQVRRLLIKYCNEAKDLVEEQGLTTDLFNAITAAHRQDEALTEQIQLEIAKLQ
;
A
#
# COMPACT_ATOMS: atom_id res chain seq x y z
N MET A 1 -0.26 0.59 4.73
CA MET A 1 -0.74 1.60 3.76
C MET A 1 0.42 1.89 2.84
N MET A 2 0.26 1.87 1.51
CA MET A 2 1.36 2.27 0.62
C MET A 2 1.15 3.70 0.18
N ILE A 3 2.22 4.50 0.19
CA ILE A 3 2.22 5.89 -0.23
C ILE A 3 2.71 5.94 -1.67
N THR A 4 1.89 6.49 -2.55
CA THR A 4 2.28 6.80 -3.93
C THR A 4 2.07 8.27 -4.17
N ARG A 5 2.83 8.85 -5.13
CA ARG A 5 2.54 10.18 -5.63
C ARG A 5 1.11 10.21 -6.17
N CYS A 6 0.21 10.92 -5.50
CA CYS A 6 -1.10 11.24 -6.06
C CYS A 6 -0.93 12.39 -7.05
N SER A 7 -0.40 12.09 -8.24
CA SER A 7 -0.35 13.08 -9.33
C SER A 7 -1.74 13.28 -9.91
N SER A 8 -2.15 14.54 -10.11
CA SER A 8 -3.42 14.86 -10.76
C SER A 8 -3.51 14.36 -12.21
N ASN A 9 -2.40 13.94 -12.83
CA ASN A 9 -2.29 13.64 -14.26
C ASN A 9 -2.14 12.16 -14.63
N ASP A 10 -2.06 11.23 -13.66
CA ASP A 10 -1.87 9.82 -13.98
C ASP A 10 -3.21 9.12 -14.29
N ILE A 11 -3.77 9.45 -15.46
CA ILE A 11 -4.75 8.61 -16.16
C ILE A 11 -3.99 7.92 -17.30
N ASP A 12 -3.31 6.81 -17.02
CA ASP A 12 -3.05 5.81 -18.05
C ASP A 12 -2.69 4.47 -17.39
N GLY A 13 -3.68 3.58 -17.35
CA GLY A 13 -3.49 2.19 -16.93
C GLY A 13 -2.67 1.40 -17.95
N PRO A 14 -1.86 0.41 -17.54
CA PRO A 14 -1.05 -0.36 -18.47
C PRO A 14 -1.89 -1.30 -19.33
N ARG A 15 -1.83 -1.10 -20.65
CA ARG A 15 -2.34 -2.01 -21.67
C ARG A 15 -1.64 -3.37 -21.59
N HIS A 16 -2.45 -4.43 -21.45
CA HIS A 16 -2.02 -5.83 -21.44
C HIS A 16 -1.16 -6.19 -22.67
N LEU A 17 0.10 -6.54 -22.41
CA LEU A 17 0.99 -7.21 -23.37
C LEU A 17 0.61 -8.69 -23.45
N ARG A 18 -0.15 -9.03 -24.50
CA ARG A 18 -0.48 -10.41 -24.87
C ARG A 18 0.75 -11.03 -25.55
N ARG A 19 1.60 -11.73 -24.79
CA ARG A 19 2.71 -12.52 -25.35
C ARG A 19 2.19 -13.84 -25.93
N ILE A 20 2.50 -14.06 -27.19
CA ILE A 20 2.33 -15.32 -27.92
C ILE A 20 3.49 -16.23 -27.47
N VAL A 21 3.19 -17.42 -26.95
CA VAL A 21 4.17 -18.50 -26.82
C VAL A 21 3.50 -19.78 -27.31
N GLY A 22 3.89 -20.22 -28.50
CA GLY A 22 3.63 -21.57 -28.99
C GLY A 22 4.95 -22.35 -28.96
N ILE A 23 5.00 -23.41 -28.18
CA ILE A 23 6.00 -24.47 -28.31
C ILE A 23 5.29 -25.79 -28.03
N SER A 24 5.25 -26.67 -29.02
CA SER A 24 4.80 -28.05 -28.90
C SER A 24 5.98 -29.01 -28.93
N ALA A 25 5.79 -30.12 -28.21
CA ALA A 25 6.50 -31.39 -28.25
C ALA A 25 7.92 -31.45 -27.66
N SER A 26 8.08 -32.18 -26.55
CA SER A 26 8.79 -33.48 -26.54
C SER A 26 8.70 -34.21 -25.18
N LEU A 27 8.12 -35.41 -25.27
CA LEU A 27 8.46 -36.72 -24.67
C LEU A 27 9.05 -36.87 -23.24
N LEU A 28 8.24 -37.56 -22.43
CA LEU A 28 8.47 -38.49 -21.31
C LEU A 28 9.91 -38.76 -20.81
N ALA A 29 10.13 -38.52 -19.50
CA ALA A 29 10.96 -39.38 -18.64
C ALA A 29 10.47 -39.28 -17.19
N SER A 30 10.01 -40.40 -16.65
CA SER A 30 9.60 -40.57 -15.25
C SER A 30 10.81 -40.60 -14.32
N ALA A 31 10.91 -39.62 -13.42
CA ALA A 31 11.82 -39.67 -12.27
C ALA A 31 11.06 -39.26 -11.00
N TRP A 32 10.85 -40.24 -10.12
CA TRP A 32 10.38 -40.02 -8.75
C TRP A 32 11.52 -39.37 -7.95
N PHE A 33 11.46 -38.05 -7.78
CA PHE A 33 12.21 -37.36 -6.76
C PHE A 33 11.22 -36.85 -5.71
N PRO A 34 11.40 -37.15 -4.41
CA PRO A 34 10.68 -36.43 -3.36
C PRO A 34 11.26 -35.02 -3.37
N LEU A 35 10.62 -34.14 -4.12
CA LEU A 35 10.93 -32.71 -4.12
C LEU A 35 10.42 -32.17 -2.80
N SER A 36 11.21 -32.36 -1.73
CA SER A 36 11.12 -31.53 -0.53
C SER A 36 11.37 -30.12 -1.01
N THR A 37 10.28 -29.40 -1.27
CA THR A 37 10.32 -27.98 -1.59
C THR A 37 10.81 -27.28 -0.34
N LEU A 38 12.13 -27.15 -0.20
CA LEU A 38 12.74 -26.11 0.61
C LEU A 38 12.25 -24.80 0.01
N TRP A 39 11.15 -24.28 0.55
CA TRP A 39 10.75 -22.90 0.34
C TRP A 39 11.83 -22.06 1.00
N GLN A 40 12.90 -21.77 0.26
CA GLN A 40 13.80 -20.70 0.64
C GLN A 40 13.01 -19.41 0.44
N ASN A 41 12.37 -18.94 1.51
CA ASN A 41 11.89 -17.58 1.60
C ASN A 41 13.13 -16.67 1.59
N VAL A 42 13.65 -16.39 0.39
CA VAL A 42 14.65 -15.34 0.18
C VAL A 42 13.91 -14.01 0.18
N TYR A 43 13.59 -13.53 1.36
CA TYR A 43 13.31 -12.12 1.61
C TYR A 43 14.17 -11.66 2.79
N ALA A 44 15.48 -11.80 2.66
CA ALA A 44 16.40 -11.15 3.59
C ALA A 44 16.70 -9.74 3.06
N GLN A 45 15.67 -8.89 2.93
CA GLN A 45 15.91 -7.45 2.98
C GLN A 45 15.93 -7.12 4.48
N SER A 46 17.12 -7.06 5.06
CA SER A 46 17.29 -6.70 6.46
C SER A 46 17.14 -5.18 6.58
N PHE A 47 16.11 -4.72 7.29
CA PHE A 47 15.96 -3.33 7.70
C PHE A 47 16.74 -3.09 9.00
N THR A 48 17.27 -1.89 9.19
CA THR A 48 17.97 -1.53 10.42
C THR A 48 16.99 -1.23 11.55
N GLU A 49 17.45 -1.31 12.80
CA GLU A 49 16.63 -0.93 13.97
C GLU A 49 16.15 0.53 13.87
N GLU A 50 16.99 1.44 13.36
CA GLU A 50 16.63 2.84 13.11
C GLU A 50 15.51 2.96 12.05
N GLU A 51 15.62 2.22 10.94
CA GLU A 51 14.59 2.23 9.89
C GLU A 51 13.24 1.69 10.41
N ILE A 52 13.27 0.65 11.24
CA ILE A 52 12.07 0.08 11.87
C ILE A 52 11.46 1.06 12.87
N GLY A 53 12.28 1.71 13.71
CA GLY A 53 11.84 2.73 14.66
C GLY A 53 11.22 3.94 13.97
N ASN A 54 11.87 4.47 12.94
CA ASN A 54 11.36 5.56 12.12
C ASN A 54 10.05 5.17 11.41
N TYR A 55 9.93 3.90 10.97
CA TYR A 55 8.70 3.39 10.35
C TYR A 55 7.55 3.31 11.35
N ALA A 56 7.80 2.85 12.58
CA ALA A 56 6.81 2.84 13.64
C ALA A 56 6.32 4.26 13.98
N ALA A 57 7.23 5.22 14.11
CA ALA A 57 6.90 6.63 14.32
C ALA A 57 6.06 7.19 13.17
N ALA A 58 6.44 6.88 11.92
CA ALA A 58 5.71 7.30 10.73
C ALA A 58 4.29 6.72 10.66
N ILE A 59 4.09 5.45 11.05
CA ILE A 59 2.74 4.85 11.14
C ILE A 59 1.86 5.66 12.08
N LEU A 60 2.37 5.99 13.28
CA LEU A 60 1.58 6.72 14.27
C LEU A 60 1.20 8.12 13.80
N ALA A 61 2.14 8.85 13.20
CA ALA A 61 1.89 10.18 12.65
C ALA A 61 0.87 10.14 11.49
N VAL A 62 1.00 9.17 10.59
CA VAL A 62 0.10 9.04 9.43
C VAL A 62 -1.31 8.56 9.83
N GLU A 63 -1.44 7.80 10.91
CA GLU A 63 -2.73 7.27 11.36
C GLU A 63 -3.70 8.39 11.78
N GLU A 64 -3.21 9.44 12.43
CA GLU A 64 -4.02 10.60 12.83
C GLU A 64 -4.69 11.24 11.61
N ILE A 65 -3.89 11.67 10.63
CA ILE A 65 -4.42 12.31 9.42
C ILE A 65 -5.26 11.35 8.55
N ARG A 66 -5.05 10.03 8.67
CA ARG A 66 -5.88 9.03 7.98
C ARG A 66 -7.29 9.01 8.56
N LEU A 67 -7.42 9.09 9.88
CA LEU A 67 -8.72 9.11 10.55
C LEU A 67 -9.49 10.39 10.20
N ASP A 68 -8.81 11.54 10.17
CA ASP A 68 -9.39 12.81 9.74
C ASP A 68 -9.87 12.77 8.29
N ALA A 69 -9.01 12.34 7.36
CA ALA A 69 -9.39 12.21 5.96
C ALA A 69 -10.57 11.25 5.76
N ARG A 70 -10.65 10.17 6.55
CA ARG A 70 -11.77 9.22 6.51
C ARG A 70 -13.07 9.85 7.02
N ALA A 71 -13.00 10.65 8.08
CA ALA A 71 -14.15 11.38 8.61
C ALA A 71 -14.68 12.38 7.58
N ASP A 72 -13.82 13.24 7.04
CA ASP A 72 -14.19 14.25 6.04
C ASP A 72 -14.84 13.62 4.79
N ILE A 73 -14.25 12.52 4.28
CA ILE A 73 -14.80 11.80 3.13
C ILE A 73 -16.16 11.17 3.49
N SER A 74 -16.26 10.54 4.67
CA SER A 74 -17.51 9.92 5.13
C SER A 74 -18.65 10.93 5.16
N ASP A 75 -18.41 12.14 5.67
CA ASP A 75 -19.42 13.19 5.74
C ASP A 75 -19.91 13.62 4.35
N ILE A 76 -18.98 13.81 3.40
CA ILE A 76 -19.32 14.12 2.01
C ILE A 76 -20.16 13.01 1.37
N MET A 77 -19.80 11.75 1.61
CA MET A 77 -20.51 10.60 1.03
C MET A 77 -21.91 10.43 1.62
N GLN A 78 -22.08 10.64 2.93
CA GLN A 78 -23.38 10.60 3.59
C GLN A 78 -24.35 11.64 3.03
N LEU A 79 -23.89 12.86 2.75
CA LEU A 79 -24.70 13.90 2.10
C LEU A 79 -25.21 13.49 0.72
N ALA A 80 -24.49 12.62 0.03
CA ALA A 80 -24.87 12.05 -1.26
C ALA A 80 -25.59 10.69 -1.14
N ASN A 81 -25.95 10.25 0.07
CA ASN A 81 -26.54 8.94 0.33
C ASN A 81 -25.69 7.80 -0.26
N GLU A 82 -24.36 7.91 -0.10
CA GLU A 82 -23.37 6.89 -0.44
C GLU A 82 -22.64 6.39 0.82
N ASP A 83 -22.19 5.14 0.77
CA ASP A 83 -21.45 4.49 1.85
C ASP A 83 -19.97 4.37 1.46
N ILE A 84 -19.10 4.98 2.26
CA ILE A 84 -17.63 4.96 2.08
C ILE A 84 -17.05 3.55 2.08
N THR A 85 -17.66 2.59 2.78
CA THR A 85 -17.16 1.21 2.88
C THR A 85 -17.22 0.45 1.55
N ARG A 86 -17.96 0.97 0.58
CA ARG A 86 -18.12 0.36 -0.75
C ARG A 86 -17.01 0.74 -1.73
N HIS A 87 -16.09 1.62 -1.33
CA HIS A 87 -15.08 2.18 -2.21
C HIS A 87 -13.67 1.99 -1.62
N ASP A 88 -12.71 1.52 -2.43
CA ASP A 88 -11.30 1.42 -2.03
C ASP A 88 -10.59 2.77 -2.21
N LEU A 89 -10.65 3.62 -1.19
CA LEU A 89 -10.10 4.98 -1.26
C LEU A 89 -8.64 5.06 -0.78
N ARG A 90 -7.76 4.28 -1.41
CA ARG A 90 -6.31 4.29 -1.14
C ARG A 90 -5.57 5.29 -2.03
N CYS A 91 -4.41 5.77 -1.56
CA CYS A 91 -3.49 6.62 -2.33
C CYS A 91 -3.06 6.03 -3.69
N MET A 92 -3.17 4.72 -3.88
CA MET A 92 -2.74 4.03 -5.10
C MET A 92 -3.84 3.86 -6.16
N SER A 93 -5.12 4.00 -5.80
CA SER A 93 -6.23 3.71 -6.72
C SER A 93 -7.15 4.91 -6.83
N THR A 94 -6.90 5.78 -7.80
CA THR A 94 -7.92 6.74 -8.24
C THR A 94 -8.96 6.11 -9.16
N ASN A 95 -8.82 4.83 -9.51
CA ASN A 95 -9.75 4.14 -10.40
C ASN A 95 -11.15 4.04 -9.75
N ASP A 96 -11.19 3.82 -8.44
CA ASP A 96 -12.44 3.72 -7.67
C ASP A 96 -13.14 5.07 -7.54
N LEU A 97 -12.43 6.19 -7.76
CA LEU A 97 -13.07 7.50 -7.84
C LEU A 97 -14.09 7.59 -8.99
N SER A 98 -13.90 6.81 -10.07
CA SER A 98 -14.85 6.81 -11.19
C SER A 98 -16.21 6.23 -10.81
N GLU A 99 -16.26 5.38 -9.79
CA GLU A 99 -17.47 4.73 -9.27
C GLU A 99 -18.29 5.66 -8.37
N LEU A 100 -17.67 6.72 -7.84
CA LEU A 100 -18.34 7.76 -7.07
C LEU A 100 -19.28 8.59 -7.95
N LYS A 101 -20.42 9.04 -7.39
CA LYS A 101 -21.28 10.04 -8.03
C LYS A 101 -20.50 11.28 -8.44
N ARG A 102 -20.94 11.88 -9.55
CA ARG A 102 -20.28 13.03 -10.17
C ARG A 102 -20.18 14.25 -9.23
N GLU A 103 -21.13 14.38 -8.31
CA GLU A 103 -21.25 15.50 -7.37
C GLU A 103 -20.22 15.46 -6.22
N VAL A 104 -19.90 14.28 -5.71
CA VAL A 104 -18.94 14.10 -4.59
C VAL A 104 -17.53 13.82 -5.05
N ARG A 105 -17.37 13.20 -6.23
CA ARG A 105 -16.07 12.78 -6.77
C ARG A 105 -14.98 13.86 -6.72
N PRO A 106 -15.22 15.12 -7.14
CA PRO A 106 -14.17 16.16 -7.08
C PRO A 106 -13.72 16.48 -5.65
N GLN A 107 -14.61 16.36 -4.68
CA GLN A 107 -14.35 16.68 -3.27
C GLN A 107 -13.53 15.55 -2.63
N VAL A 108 -13.98 14.31 -2.80
CA VAL A 108 -13.26 13.11 -2.35
C VAL A 108 -11.87 13.03 -2.97
N ARG A 109 -11.74 13.33 -4.28
CA ARG A 109 -10.43 13.40 -4.95
C ARG A 109 -9.49 14.40 -4.28
N ARG A 110 -9.98 15.60 -3.95
CA ARG A 110 -9.14 16.63 -3.29
C ARG A 110 -8.66 16.18 -1.91
N LEU A 111 -9.55 15.58 -1.11
CA LEU A 111 -9.20 15.08 0.22
C LEU A 111 -8.17 13.95 0.15
N LEU A 112 -8.33 13.01 -0.79
CA LEU A 112 -7.34 11.96 -0.98
C LEU A 112 -5.97 12.51 -1.42
N ILE A 113 -5.94 13.43 -2.39
CA ILE A 113 -4.67 14.05 -2.81
C ILE A 113 -4.00 14.77 -1.64
N LYS A 114 -4.77 15.53 -0.86
CA LYS A 114 -4.26 16.21 0.34
C LYS A 114 -3.66 15.21 1.33
N TYR A 115 -4.44 14.23 1.75
CA TYR A 115 -4.02 13.18 2.68
C TYR A 115 -2.76 12.44 2.21
N CYS A 116 -2.71 12.04 0.93
CA CYS A 116 -1.56 11.28 0.42
C CYS A 116 -0.28 12.12 0.34
N ASN A 117 -0.40 13.43 0.11
CA ASN A 117 0.76 14.32 0.16
C ASN A 117 1.21 14.55 1.61
N GLU A 118 0.28 14.82 2.53
CA GLU A 118 0.58 15.00 3.95
C GLU A 118 1.22 13.74 4.55
N ALA A 119 0.70 12.55 4.22
CA ALA A 119 1.29 11.29 4.65
C ALA A 119 2.71 11.11 4.11
N LYS A 120 2.97 11.53 2.86
CA LYS A 120 4.30 11.48 2.26
C LYS A 120 5.28 12.39 3.00
N ASP A 121 4.83 13.59 3.34
CA ASP A 121 5.65 14.58 4.06
C ASP A 121 5.95 14.08 5.49
N LEU A 122 4.96 13.55 6.21
CA LEU A 122 5.17 12.95 7.54
C LEU A 122 6.15 11.78 7.52
N VAL A 123 6.11 10.93 6.48
CA VAL A 123 7.09 9.85 6.32
C VAL A 123 8.50 10.40 6.11
N GLU A 124 8.64 11.44 5.30
CA GLU A 124 9.93 12.10 5.04
C GLU A 124 10.47 12.82 6.28
N GLU A 125 9.61 13.41 7.11
CA GLU A 125 9.96 14.02 8.40
C GLU A 125 10.53 13.02 9.41
N GLN A 126 10.11 11.74 9.34
CA GLN A 126 10.68 10.66 10.14
C GLN A 126 11.98 10.09 9.55
N GLY A 127 12.57 10.73 8.54
CA GLY A 127 13.84 10.30 7.95
C GLY A 127 13.71 9.10 7.00
N LEU A 128 12.49 8.74 6.58
CA LEU A 128 12.26 7.68 5.62
C LEU A 128 12.02 8.23 4.21
N THR A 129 12.50 7.52 3.20
CA THR A 129 11.98 7.72 1.84
C THR A 129 10.64 7.01 1.68
N THR A 130 9.79 7.49 0.77
CA THR A 130 8.55 6.79 0.42
C THR A 130 8.80 5.35 -0.03
N ASP A 131 9.89 5.10 -0.75
CA ASP A 131 10.26 3.77 -1.23
C ASP A 131 10.63 2.84 -0.07
N LEU A 132 11.41 3.31 0.90
CA LEU A 132 11.76 2.54 2.09
C LEU A 132 10.53 2.25 2.95
N PHE A 133 9.69 3.25 3.19
CA PHE A 133 8.42 3.05 3.91
C PHE A 133 7.53 2.00 3.23
N ASN A 134 7.41 2.06 1.90
CA ASN A 134 6.65 1.07 1.14
C ASN A 134 7.30 -0.32 1.15
N ALA A 135 8.63 -0.40 1.15
CA ALA A 135 9.36 -1.66 1.25
C ALA A 135 9.09 -2.34 2.60
N ILE A 136 9.20 -1.60 3.70
CA ILE A 136 8.87 -2.12 5.04
C ILE A 136 7.39 -2.51 5.12
N THR A 137 6.49 -1.67 4.59
CA THR A 137 5.04 -1.96 4.47
C THR A 137 4.76 -3.28 3.75
N ALA A 138 5.49 -3.56 2.67
CA ALA A 138 5.32 -4.78 1.89
C ALA A 138 5.89 -6.00 2.62
N ALA A 139 7.07 -5.84 3.24
CA ALA A 139 7.80 -6.90 3.90
C ALA A 139 7.10 -7.41 5.17
N HIS A 140 6.63 -6.51 6.04
CA HIS A 140 6.05 -6.94 7.33
C HIS A 140 4.78 -7.79 7.15
N ARG A 141 4.07 -7.67 6.02
CA ARG A 141 2.91 -8.54 5.71
C ARG A 141 3.27 -10.01 5.51
N GLN A 142 4.53 -10.31 5.23
CA GLN A 142 5.03 -11.64 4.90
C GLN A 142 6.07 -12.13 5.92
N ASP A 143 6.52 -11.25 6.81
CA ASP A 143 7.53 -11.51 7.84
C ASP A 143 6.94 -11.21 9.23
N GLU A 144 6.67 -12.28 9.98
CA GLU A 144 6.12 -12.22 11.33
C GLU A 144 7.13 -11.61 12.32
N ALA A 145 8.42 -11.91 12.19
CA ALA A 145 9.45 -11.38 13.07
C ALA A 145 9.63 -9.87 12.88
N LEU A 146 9.54 -9.38 11.64
CA LEU A 146 9.51 -7.94 11.35
C LEU A 146 8.23 -7.29 11.91
N THR A 147 7.08 -7.95 11.79
CA THR A 147 5.82 -7.46 12.38
C THR A 147 5.95 -7.30 13.89
N GLU A 148 6.47 -8.29 14.60
CA GLU A 148 6.68 -8.21 16.05
C GLU A 148 7.60 -7.05 16.43
N GLN A 149 8.70 -6.86 15.70
CA GLN A 149 9.62 -5.73 15.93
C GLN A 149 8.93 -4.38 15.76
N ILE A 150 8.15 -4.21 14.69
CA ILE A 150 7.38 -2.97 14.46
C ILE A 150 6.38 -2.74 15.59
N GLN A 151 5.68 -3.77 16.06
CA GLN A 151 4.72 -3.65 17.17
C GLN A 151 5.41 -3.26 18.49
N LEU A 152 6.61 -3.80 18.74
CA LEU A 152 7.41 -3.41 19.90
C LEU A 152 7.84 -1.94 19.82
N GLU A 153 8.28 -1.46 18.65
CA GLU A 153 8.61 -0.04 18.47
C GLU A 153 7.38 0.86 18.64
N ILE A 154 6.22 0.49 18.08
CA ILE A 154 4.97 1.23 18.28
C ILE A 154 4.63 1.32 19.77
N ALA A 155 4.75 0.21 20.52
CA ALA A 155 4.45 0.18 21.94
C ALA A 155 5.40 1.04 22.80
N LYS A 156 6.63 1.31 22.33
CA LYS A 156 7.57 2.21 23.03
C LYS A 156 7.22 3.70 22.85
N LEU A 157 6.46 4.02 21.80
CA LEU A 157 6.10 5.40 21.44
C LEU A 157 4.78 5.87 22.07
N GLN A 158 4.08 4.98 22.79
CA GLN A 158 2.78 5.22 23.44
C GLN A 158 2.91 5.12 24.95
#